data_AF-A0A6N7FHW6-F1
#
_entry.id   AF-A0A6N7FHW6-F1
#
_cell.length_a   1.000
_cell.length_b   1.000
_cell.length_c   1.000
_cell.angle_alpha   90.00
_cell.angle_beta   90.00
_cell.angle_gamma   90.00
#
_symmetry.space_group_name_H-M   'P 1'
#
loop_
_entity.id
_entity.type
_entity.pdbx_description
1 polymer ?
#
loop_
_entity_poly.entity_id
_entity_poly.type
_entity_poly.pdbx_seq_one_letter_code
_entity_poly.pdbx_strand_id
1 'polypeptide(L)'
;MGFQFLRPTGPFASQTLRLVAEAQQGGGDVFDIARLAETVEDGDKAGWEAAWIALAERIEAKAKAARDSGHNRTAHNYFMQANQNWRMSDVFL
;
A
#
# COMPACT_ATOMS: atom_id res chain seq x y z
N MET A 1 14.66 10.32 -12.47
CA MET A 1 15.36 9.53 -11.44
C MET A 1 14.26 8.82 -10.67
N GLY A 2 14.20 7.47 -10.69
CA GLY A 2 13.08 6.72 -10.12
C GLY A 2 13.00 6.82 -8.59
N PHE A 3 11.83 6.51 -8.03
CA PHE A 3 11.59 6.50 -6.58
C PHE A 3 12.49 5.47 -5.87
N GLN A 4 13.17 5.86 -4.79
CA GLN A 4 14.04 4.98 -4.01
C GLN A 4 13.43 4.64 -2.64
N PHE A 5 13.00 3.40 -2.44
CA PHE A 5 12.27 3.00 -1.23
C PHE A 5 12.98 3.30 0.11
N LEU A 6 14.27 3.00 0.22
CA LEU A 6 15.03 3.21 1.47
C LEU A 6 15.44 4.66 1.72
N ARG A 7 15.39 5.49 0.68
CA ARG A 7 15.76 6.92 0.73
C ARG A 7 14.81 7.68 -0.20
N PRO A 8 13.52 7.71 0.11
CA PRO A 8 12.55 8.23 -0.84
C PRO A 8 12.73 9.73 -0.96
N THR A 9 12.75 10.19 -2.21
CA THR A 9 12.84 11.60 -2.59
C THR A 9 11.63 11.95 -3.45
N GLY A 10 11.42 13.24 -3.70
CA GLY A 10 10.29 13.69 -4.53
C GLY A 10 8.97 13.87 -3.75
N PRO A 11 7.90 14.28 -4.44
CA PRO A 11 6.62 14.66 -3.84
C PRO A 11 5.95 13.54 -3.04
N PHE A 12 6.22 12.27 -3.36
CA PHE A 12 5.55 11.14 -2.72
C PHE A 12 6.26 10.60 -1.48
N ALA A 13 7.48 11.05 -1.20
CA ALA A 13 8.35 10.48 -0.18
C ALA A 13 7.75 10.48 1.24
N SER A 14 7.12 11.58 1.66
CA SER A 14 6.56 11.71 3.00
C SER A 14 5.41 10.73 3.24
N GLN A 15 4.54 10.52 2.24
CA GLN A 15 3.41 9.62 2.36
C GLN A 15 3.85 8.16 2.34
N THR A 16 4.84 7.82 1.50
CA THR A 16 5.41 6.46 1.50
C THR A 16 6.07 6.14 2.85
N LEU A 17 6.88 7.06 3.41
CA LEU A 17 7.51 6.85 4.72
C LEU A 17 6.49 6.69 5.85
N ARG A 18 5.40 7.47 5.82
CA ARG A 18 4.31 7.33 6.79
C ARG A 18 3.70 5.93 6.76
N LEU A 19 3.43 5.39 5.57
CA LEU A 19 2.90 4.05 5.45
C LEU A 19 3.91 2.96 5.87
N VAL A 20 5.20 3.13 5.59
CA VAL A 20 6.25 2.21 6.09
C VAL A 20 6.31 2.20 7.62
N ALA A 21 6.06 3.34 8.28
CA ALA A 21 5.96 3.41 9.73
C ALA A 21 4.70 2.67 10.24
N GLU A 22 3.56 2.86 9.56
CA GLU A 22 2.29 2.19 9.87
C GLU A 22 2.36 0.67 9.66
N ALA A 23 3.16 0.20 8.69
CA ALA A 23 3.36 -1.23 8.41
C ALA A 23 3.89 -1.99 9.64
N GLN A 24 4.76 -1.36 10.45
CA GLN A 24 5.26 -1.95 11.70
C GLN A 24 4.16 -2.15 12.76
N GLN A 25 3.05 -1.43 12.64
CA GLN A 25 1.87 -1.53 13.52
C GLN A 25 0.77 -2.42 12.92
N GLY A 26 1.04 -3.14 11.83
CA GLY A 26 0.08 -4.01 11.16
C GLY A 26 -0.74 -3.34 10.05
N GLY A 27 -0.41 -2.10 9.68
CA GLY A 27 -1.10 -1.34 8.62
C GLY A 27 -0.61 -1.63 7.19
N GLY A 28 0.36 -2.51 6.98
CA GLY A 28 1.00 -2.65 5.68
C GLY A 28 2.06 -3.75 5.62
N ASP A 29 2.47 -4.10 4.40
CA ASP A 29 3.62 -4.96 4.14
C ASP A 29 4.71 -4.11 3.46
N VAL A 30 5.87 -4.02 4.12
CA VAL A 30 7.00 -3.18 3.68
C VAL A 30 7.49 -3.57 2.28
N PHE A 31 7.39 -4.84 1.90
CA PHE A 31 7.81 -5.32 0.58
C PHE A 31 6.77 -5.04 -0.50
N ASP A 32 5.46 -5.12 -0.19
CA ASP A 32 4.42 -4.67 -1.12
C ASP A 32 4.58 -3.18 -1.42
N ILE A 33 4.84 -2.36 -0.39
CA ILE A 33 5.07 -0.92 -0.54
C ILE A 33 6.31 -0.66 -1.40
N ALA A 34 7.42 -1.33 -1.11
CA ALA A 34 8.67 -1.18 -1.87
C ALA A 34 8.48 -1.53 -3.36
N ARG A 35 7.87 -2.68 -3.65
CA ARG A 35 7.61 -3.13 -5.02
C ARG A 35 6.67 -2.17 -5.77
N LEU A 36 5.62 -1.70 -5.10
CA LEU A 36 4.69 -0.77 -5.74
C LEU A 36 5.38 0.55 -6.09
N ALA A 37 6.19 1.08 -5.17
CA ALA A 37 6.83 2.36 -5.36
C ALA A 37 7.89 2.34 -6.48
N GLU A 38 8.47 1.19 -6.81
CA GLU A 38 9.33 1.02 -8.00
C GLU A 38 8.56 1.13 -9.32
N THR A 39 7.24 0.96 -9.32
CA THR A 39 6.39 1.01 -10.52
C THR A 39 5.81 2.39 -10.82
N VAL A 40 5.82 3.30 -9.84
CA VAL A 40 5.18 4.61 -9.94
C VAL A 40 6.21 5.66 -10.37
N GLU A 41 5.87 6.43 -11.41
CA GLU A 41 6.68 7.57 -11.82
C GLU A 41 6.57 8.70 -10.79
N ASP A 42 7.72 9.31 -10.46
CA ASP A 42 7.76 10.37 -9.45
C ASP A 42 6.94 11.59 -9.90
N GLY A 43 5.95 11.98 -9.09
CA GLY A 43 5.02 13.06 -9.40
C GLY A 43 3.81 12.67 -10.24
N ASP A 44 3.73 11.44 -10.77
CA ASP A 44 2.54 10.94 -11.46
C ASP A 44 1.45 10.52 -10.44
N LYS A 45 0.54 11.46 -10.16
CA LYS A 45 -0.56 11.24 -9.21
C LYS A 45 -1.57 10.20 -9.72
N ALA A 46 -1.81 10.13 -11.02
CA ALA A 46 -2.78 9.20 -11.58
C ALA A 46 -2.21 7.77 -11.58
N GLY A 47 -0.93 7.62 -11.94
CA GLY A 47 -0.21 6.35 -11.81
C GLY A 47 -0.10 5.90 -10.36
N TRP A 48 0.14 6.83 -9.43
CA TRP A 48 0.09 6.56 -7.99
C TRP A 48 -1.28 6.02 -7.58
N GLU A 49 -2.36 6.75 -7.83
CA GLU A 49 -3.73 6.34 -7.47
C GLU A 49 -4.04 4.95 -8.02
N ALA A 50 -3.85 4.74 -9.32
CA ALA A 50 -4.13 3.46 -9.98
C ALA A 50 -3.33 2.30 -9.38
N ALA A 51 -2.04 2.51 -9.09
CA ALA A 51 -1.18 1.49 -8.51
C ALA A 51 -1.66 1.09 -7.09
N TRP A 52 -2.00 2.08 -6.25
CA TRP A 52 -2.49 1.83 -4.90
C TRP A 52 -3.86 1.17 -4.87
N ILE A 53 -4.78 1.54 -5.77
CA ILE A 53 -6.07 0.86 -5.95
C ILE A 53 -5.85 -0.62 -6.29
N ALA A 54 -5.02 -0.90 -7.30
CA ALA A 54 -4.75 -2.27 -7.72
C ALA A 54 -4.14 -3.13 -6.59
N LEU A 55 -3.28 -2.53 -5.76
CA LEU A 55 -2.76 -3.18 -4.56
C LEU A 55 -3.85 -3.42 -3.51
N ALA A 56 -4.69 -2.42 -3.24
CA ALA A 56 -5.78 -2.50 -2.27
C ALA A 56 -6.77 -3.62 -2.64
N GLU A 57 -7.23 -3.67 -3.89
CA GLU A 57 -8.12 -4.71 -4.40
C GLU A 57 -7.52 -6.11 -4.26
N ARG A 58 -6.24 -6.27 -4.59
CA ARG A 58 -5.52 -7.56 -4.47
C ARG A 58 -5.48 -8.04 -3.02
N ILE A 59 -5.15 -7.15 -2.08
CA ILE A 59 -5.07 -7.51 -0.66
C ILE A 59 -6.46 -7.74 -0.08
N GLU A 60 -7.46 -6.96 -0.49
CA GLU A 60 -8.84 -7.16 -0.07
C GLU A 60 -9.38 -8.52 -0.54
N ALA A 61 -9.05 -8.95 -1.77
CA ALA A 61 -9.37 -10.28 -2.25
C ALA A 61 -8.74 -11.39 -1.39
N LYS A 62 -7.48 -11.23 -0.96
CA LYS A 62 -6.83 -12.15 0.00
C LYS A 62 -7.54 -12.14 1.36
N ALA A 63 -7.97 -10.97 1.84
CA ALA A 63 -8.70 -10.84 3.09
C ALA A 63 -10.02 -11.61 3.05
N LYS A 64 -10.78 -11.46 1.95
CA LYS A 64 -12.02 -12.19 1.69
C LYS A 64 -11.78 -13.70 1.65
N ALA A 65 -10.80 -14.17 0.88
CA ALA A 65 -10.46 -15.59 0.80
C ALA A 65 -10.04 -16.18 2.18
N ALA A 66 -9.27 -15.45 2.97
CA ALA A 66 -8.88 -15.86 4.32
C ALA A 66 -10.10 -15.93 5.25
N ARG A 67 -11.02 -14.96 5.16
CA ARG A 67 -12.28 -14.96 5.92
C ARG A 67 -13.14 -16.17 5.57
N ASP A 68 -13.32 -16.44 4.28
CA ASP A 68 -14.14 -17.55 3.80
C ASP A 68 -13.57 -18.92 4.18
N SER A 69 -12.25 -18.99 4.39
CA SER A 69 -11.55 -20.18 4.90
C SER A 69 -11.54 -20.28 6.44
N GLY A 70 -12.17 -19.35 7.16
CA GLY A 70 -12.21 -19.32 8.63
C GLY A 70 -10.96 -18.74 9.31
N HIS A 71 -10.00 -18.20 8.55
CA HIS A 71 -8.76 -17.61 9.08
C HIS A 71 -8.96 -16.15 9.52
N ASN A 72 -9.80 -15.92 10.54
CA ASN A 72 -10.25 -14.59 10.95
C ASN A 72 -9.12 -13.60 11.28
N ARG A 73 -8.05 -14.03 11.96
CA ARG A 73 -6.91 -13.14 12.28
C ARG A 73 -6.13 -12.75 11.02
N THR A 74 -5.94 -13.68 10.10
CA THR A 74 -5.30 -13.41 8.81
C THR A 74 -6.14 -12.45 7.98
N ALA A 75 -7.46 -12.68 7.92
CA ALA A 75 -8.40 -11.80 7.24
C ALA A 75 -8.37 -10.39 7.82
N HIS A 76 -8.38 -10.25 9.15
CA HIS A 76 -8.28 -8.96 9.83
C HIS A 76 -7.03 -8.19 9.41
N ASN A 77 -5.85 -8.83 9.45
CA ASN A 77 -4.60 -8.20 9.06
C ASN A 77 -4.63 -7.74 7.58
N TYR A 78 -5.15 -8.57 6.67
CA TYR A 78 -5.28 -8.16 5.27
C TYR A 78 -6.30 -7.04 5.07
N PHE A 79 -7.42 -7.02 5.81
CA PHE A 79 -8.36 -5.90 5.72
C PHE A 79 -7.75 -4.59 6.22
N MET A 80 -6.94 -4.63 7.28
CA MET A 80 -6.19 -3.45 7.75
C MET A 80 -5.20 -2.96 6.69
N GLN A 81 -4.42 -3.86 6.09
CA GLN A 81 -3.53 -3.50 4.99
C GLN A 81 -4.30 -2.92 3.78
N ALA A 82 -5.40 -3.55 3.36
CA ALA A 82 -6.22 -3.06 2.25
C ALA A 82 -6.78 -1.66 2.53
N ASN A 83 -7.26 -1.41 3.76
CA ASN A 83 -7.74 -0.09 4.17
C ASN A 83 -6.66 0.98 4.04
N GLN A 84 -5.43 0.70 4.49
CA GLN A 84 -4.34 1.66 4.35
C GLN A 84 -3.96 1.90 2.89
N ASN A 85 -4.03 0.89 2.02
CA ASN A 85 -3.77 1.04 0.58
C ASN A 85 -4.85 1.90 -0.10
N TRP A 86 -6.13 1.68 0.22
CA TRP A 86 -7.23 2.53 -0.24
C TRP A 86 -7.08 3.98 0.22
N ARG A 87 -6.66 4.19 1.47
CA ARG A 87 -6.38 5.53 1.98
C ARG A 87 -5.17 6.17 1.28
N MET A 88 -4.23 5.37 0.81
CA MET A 88 -3.04 5.84 0.11
C MET A 88 -3.30 6.19 -1.36
N SER A 89 -4.27 5.54 -2.03
CA SER A 89 -4.62 5.92 -3.40
C SER A 89 -5.16 7.34 -3.51
N ASP A 90 -5.89 7.79 -2.48
CA ASP A 90 -6.55 9.09 -2.43
C ASP A 90 -5.70 10.21 -1.80
N VAL A 91 -4.48 9.91 -1.33
CA VAL A 91 -3.70 10.84 -0.48
C VAL A 91 -3.22 12.11 -1.19
N PHE A 92 -3.30 12.16 -2.53
CA PHE A 92 -2.85 13.28 -3.36
C PHE A 92 -3.94 13.89 -4.26
N LEU A 93 -5.20 13.45 -4.09
CA LEU A 93 -6.37 14.03 -4.74
C LEU A 93 -6.76 15.38 -4.12
#